data_AF-A0A501XQC5-F1
#
_entry.id   AF-A0A501XQC5-F1
#
_cell.length_a   1.000
_cell.length_b   1.000
_cell.length_c   1.000
_cell.angle_alpha   90.00
_cell.angle_beta   90.00
_cell.angle_gamma   90.00
#
_symmetry.space_group_name_H-M   'P 1'
#
loop_
_entity.id
_entity.type
_entity.pdbx_description
1 polymer ?
#
loop_
_entity_poly.entity_id
_entity_poly.type
_entity_poly.pdbx_seq_one_letter_code
_entity_poly.pdbx_strand_id
1 'polypeptide(L)'
;MRLAEDGKRGAGTDLRGIQGALRCGHSREGHHMEKLTTILQNRRLVAAFVLLVVLGTLALDIAGMVHPCPYCRVQRFALGVLAILLLLKGYNRLLPRYIAAVAGMMGLVVGLTQNFNHIKKMNAGEFDWSAVSIGHPWVLSGLAVLALVWQLFLIFDVDRASARRA
;
A
#
# COMPACT_ATOMS: atom_id res chain seq x y z
N MET A 1 -2.97 48.35 66.34
CA MET A 1 -4.26 48.02 65.70
C MET A 1 -3.98 47.09 64.52
N ARG A 2 -4.30 45.79 64.68
CA ARG A 2 -4.56 44.82 63.60
C ARG A 2 -5.91 45.22 62.94
N LEU A 3 -6.33 44.93 61.71
CA LEU A 3 -6.28 43.75 60.82
C LEU A 3 -6.54 44.28 59.38
N ALA A 4 -5.76 43.93 58.35
CA ALA A 4 -5.84 42.72 57.51
C ALA A 4 -7.06 42.71 56.55
N GLU A 5 -6.79 43.03 55.28
CA GLU A 5 -7.64 42.77 54.12
C GLU A 5 -7.58 41.28 53.77
N ASP A 6 -8.74 40.64 53.66
CA ASP A 6 -8.89 39.23 53.31
C ASP A 6 -8.69 39.05 51.80
N GLY A 7 -7.57 38.42 51.44
CA GLY A 7 -7.17 38.11 50.07
C GLY A 7 -8.01 36.99 49.46
N LYS A 8 -8.52 37.28 48.25
CA LYS A 8 -9.15 36.33 47.32
C LYS A 8 -8.43 34.98 47.26
N ARG A 9 -9.12 33.92 47.66
CA ARG A 9 -8.78 32.53 47.36
C ARG A 9 -9.27 32.13 45.96
N GLY A 10 -8.35 31.55 45.19
CA GLY A 10 -8.57 30.30 44.48
C GLY A 10 -9.17 30.36 43.07
N ALA A 11 -8.30 30.27 42.05
CA ALA A 11 -8.54 29.51 40.81
C ALA A 11 -7.27 29.56 39.94
N GLY A 12 -6.16 29.02 40.45
CA GLY A 12 -4.95 28.79 39.64
C GLY A 12 -5.02 27.40 39.04
N THR A 13 -5.86 27.22 38.01
CA THR A 13 -5.89 25.97 37.23
C THR A 13 -4.50 25.76 36.63
N ASP A 14 -3.84 24.68 37.01
CA ASP A 14 -2.48 24.35 36.62
C ASP A 14 -2.41 23.99 35.12
N LEU A 15 -2.37 25.02 34.29
CA LEU A 15 -2.23 24.96 32.83
C LEU A 15 -0.89 24.32 32.39
N ARG A 16 0.10 24.20 33.29
CA ARG A 16 1.39 23.56 32.96
C ARG A 16 1.28 22.05 32.89
N GLY A 17 0.48 21.42 33.76
CA GLY A 17 0.23 19.98 33.71
C GLY A 17 -0.44 19.54 32.42
N ILE A 18 -1.41 20.33 31.93
CA ILE A 18 -2.16 20.05 30.70
C ILE A 18 -1.26 20.21 29.46
N GLN A 19 -0.43 21.27 29.42
CA GLN A 19 0.54 21.48 28.34
C GLN A 19 1.60 20.36 28.28
N GLY A 20 2.04 19.82 29.42
CA GLY A 20 2.97 18.70 29.49
C GLY A 20 2.39 17.40 28.93
N ALA A 21 1.13 17.08 29.24
CA ALA A 21 0.45 15.88 28.75
C ALA A 21 0.19 15.94 27.22
N LEU A 22 -0.23 17.10 26.69
CA LEU A 22 -0.40 17.32 25.24
C LEU A 22 0.92 17.23 24.49
N ARG A 23 2.02 17.74 25.05
CA ARG A 23 3.36 17.67 24.44
C ARG A 23 3.92 16.25 24.41
N CYS A 24 3.64 15.45 25.44
CA CYS A 24 4.03 14.04 25.51
C CYS A 24 3.19 13.15 24.56
N GLY A 25 1.89 13.43 24.43
CA GLY A 25 1.01 12.79 23.44
C GLY A 25 1.45 13.06 22.00
N HIS A 26 1.71 14.33 21.67
CA HIS A 26 2.14 14.74 20.31
C HIS A 26 3.51 14.16 19.91
N SER A 27 4.44 14.02 20.86
CA SER A 27 5.76 13.43 20.60
C SER A 27 5.69 11.91 20.40
N ARG A 28 4.82 11.21 21.13
CA ARG A 28 4.62 9.76 20.99
C ARG A 28 3.85 9.41 19.71
N GLU A 29 2.86 10.23 19.30
CA GLU A 29 2.17 10.09 18.02
C GLU A 29 3.07 10.41 16.82
N GLY A 30 3.87 11.49 16.90
CA GLY A 30 4.84 11.86 15.87
C GLY A 30 5.89 10.77 15.63
N HIS A 31 6.42 10.16 16.69
CA HIS A 31 7.44 9.11 16.57
C HIS A 31 6.88 7.78 16.00
N HIS A 32 5.60 7.48 16.21
CA HIS A 32 4.96 6.28 15.67
C HIS A 32 4.58 6.46 14.19
N MET A 33 4.08 7.64 13.82
CA MET A 33 3.85 8.04 12.42
C MET A 33 5.15 8.12 11.62
N GLU A 34 6.25 8.59 12.21
CA GLU A 34 7.57 8.60 11.57
C GLU A 34 8.10 7.17 11.34
N LYS A 35 7.91 6.24 12.27
CA LYS A 35 8.28 4.82 12.07
C LYS A 35 7.43 4.12 11.02
N LEU A 36 6.11 4.35 11.03
CA LEU A 36 5.18 3.79 10.03
C LEU A 36 5.48 4.32 8.63
N THR A 37 5.75 5.61 8.49
CA THR A 37 6.20 6.18 7.22
C THR A 37 7.57 5.61 6.81
N THR A 38 8.52 5.44 7.73
CA THR A 38 9.83 4.83 7.43
C THR A 38 9.70 3.37 6.96
N ILE A 39 8.77 2.58 7.51
CA ILE A 39 8.50 1.19 7.11
C ILE A 39 7.77 1.13 5.76
N LEU A 40 6.71 1.93 5.57
CA LEU A 40 5.94 2.01 4.33
C LEU A 40 6.76 2.62 3.18
N GLN A 41 7.73 3.47 3.49
CA GLN A 41 8.65 4.10 2.55
C GLN A 41 9.90 3.26 2.26
N ASN A 42 10.10 2.16 2.98
CA ASN A 42 11.14 1.19 2.63
C ASN A 42 10.67 0.35 1.44
N ARG A 43 10.72 0.97 0.26
CA ARG A 43 10.38 0.39 -1.05
C ARG A 43 10.94 -1.02 -1.26
N ARG A 44 12.12 -1.32 -0.68
CA ARG A 44 12.75 -2.64 -0.79
C ARG A 44 12.02 -3.71 0.02
N LEU A 45 11.49 -3.37 1.18
CA LEU A 45 10.66 -4.30 1.96
C LEU A 45 9.34 -4.56 1.26
N VAL A 46 8.68 -3.51 0.75
CA VAL A 46 7.43 -3.68 -0.04
C VAL A 46 7.69 -4.55 -1.26
N ALA A 47 8.76 -4.25 -2.02
CA ALA A 47 9.12 -5.03 -3.20
C ALA A 47 9.49 -6.47 -2.86
N ALA A 48 10.26 -6.71 -1.80
CA ALA A 48 10.60 -8.05 -1.34
C ALA A 48 9.36 -8.83 -0.91
N PHE A 49 8.45 -8.20 -0.17
CA PHE A 49 7.20 -8.80 0.26
C PHE A 49 6.31 -9.19 -0.93
N VAL A 50 6.09 -8.26 -1.86
CA VAL A 50 5.30 -8.53 -3.07
C VAL A 50 5.95 -9.66 -3.88
N LEU A 51 7.29 -9.64 -4.04
CA LEU A 51 8.00 -10.69 -4.74
C LEU A 51 7.83 -12.06 -4.08
N LEU A 52 7.91 -12.13 -2.74
CA LEU A 52 7.67 -13.37 -2.00
C LEU A 52 6.25 -13.91 -2.22
N VAL A 53 5.23 -13.04 -2.20
CA VAL A 53 3.85 -13.43 -2.50
C VAL A 53 3.70 -13.94 -3.94
N VAL A 54 4.32 -13.27 -4.90
CA VAL A 54 4.31 -13.72 -6.31
C VAL A 54 4.98 -15.09 -6.45
N LEU A 55 6.14 -15.30 -5.83
CA LEU A 55 6.84 -16.59 -5.89
C LEU A 55 6.03 -17.70 -5.20
N GLY A 56 5.44 -17.43 -4.04
CA GLY A 56 4.57 -18.38 -3.35
C GLY A 56 3.35 -18.76 -4.20
N THR A 57 2.67 -17.78 -4.77
CA THR A 57 1.50 -18.05 -5.64
C THR A 57 1.87 -18.74 -6.95
N LEU A 58 3.06 -18.45 -7.50
CA LEU A 58 3.58 -19.16 -8.67
C LEU A 58 3.91 -20.63 -8.35
N ALA A 59 4.52 -20.89 -7.19
CA ALA A 59 4.79 -22.25 -6.74
C ALA A 59 3.50 -23.07 -6.56
N LEU A 60 2.45 -22.46 -6.00
CA LEU A 60 1.13 -23.08 -5.89
C LEU A 60 0.47 -23.33 -7.25
N ASP A 61 0.65 -22.43 -8.23
CA ASP A 61 0.16 -22.60 -9.60
C ASP A 61 0.85 -23.78 -10.30
N ILE A 62 2.18 -23.88 -10.19
CA ILE A 62 2.99 -24.96 -10.77
C ILE A 62 2.66 -26.30 -10.11
N ALA A 63 2.40 -26.31 -8.80
CA ALA A 63 1.98 -27.50 -8.07
C ALA A 63 0.55 -27.98 -8.43
N GLY A 64 -0.18 -27.26 -9.30
CA GLY A 64 -1.53 -27.62 -9.70
C GLY A 64 -2.57 -27.48 -8.58
N MET A 65 -2.21 -26.85 -7.46
CA MET A 65 -3.09 -26.68 -6.30
C MET A 65 -4.10 -25.52 -6.46
N VAL A 66 -4.01 -24.76 -7.56
CA VAL A 66 -4.88 -23.63 -7.85
C VAL A 66 -5.38 -23.74 -9.29
N HIS A 67 -6.64 -23.35 -9.52
CA HIS A 67 -7.22 -23.34 -10.86
C HIS A 67 -6.38 -22.51 -11.84
N PRO A 68 -6.09 -23.05 -13.05
CA PRO A 68 -5.29 -22.33 -14.04
C PRO A 68 -6.08 -21.14 -14.57
N CYS A 69 -5.77 -19.94 -14.07
CA CYS A 69 -6.38 -18.70 -14.53
C CYS A 69 -5.40 -17.90 -15.42
N PRO A 70 -5.70 -17.72 -16.71
CA PRO A 70 -4.81 -16.99 -17.62
C PRO A 70 -4.63 -15.53 -17.22
N TYR A 71 -5.70 -14.87 -16.73
CA TYR A 71 -5.63 -13.50 -16.23
C TYR A 71 -4.69 -13.37 -15.02
N CYS A 72 -4.79 -14.29 -14.07
CA CYS A 72 -3.95 -14.28 -12.87
C CYS A 72 -2.47 -14.49 -13.19
N ARG A 73 -2.15 -15.35 -14.18
CA ARG A 73 -0.74 -15.56 -14.60
C ARG A 73 -0.11 -14.28 -15.14
N VAL A 74 -0.85 -13.54 -15.97
CA VAL A 74 -0.37 -12.27 -16.52
C VAL A 74 -0.21 -11.21 -15.41
N GLN A 75 -1.16 -11.13 -14.46
CA GLN A 75 -1.05 -10.21 -13.34
C GLN A 75 0.14 -10.54 -12.42
N ARG A 76 0.36 -11.83 -12.09
CA ARG A 76 1.52 -12.28 -11.30
C ARG A 76 2.83 -11.96 -12.00
N PHE A 77 2.89 -12.14 -13.32
CA PHE A 77 4.05 -11.75 -14.12
C PHE A 77 4.32 -10.24 -14.00
N ALA A 78 3.30 -9.40 -14.20
CA ALA A 78 3.43 -7.95 -14.07
C ALA A 78 3.88 -7.51 -12.66
N LEU A 79 3.27 -8.06 -11.61
CA LEU A 79 3.66 -7.80 -10.21
C LEU A 79 5.11 -8.22 -9.94
N GLY A 80 5.51 -9.41 -10.41
CA GLY A 80 6.88 -9.92 -10.26
C GLY A 80 7.90 -9.03 -10.94
N VAL A 81 7.64 -8.59 -12.18
CA VAL A 81 8.51 -7.66 -12.91
C VAL A 81 8.65 -6.35 -12.15
N LEU A 82 7.55 -5.73 -11.73
CA LEU A 82 7.58 -4.46 -10.97
C LEU A 82 8.32 -4.62 -9.63
N ALA A 83 8.14 -5.74 -8.94
CA ALA A 83 8.83 -6.02 -7.67
C ALA A 83 10.34 -6.15 -7.87
N ILE A 84 10.78 -6.87 -8.91
CA ILE A 84 12.20 -6.99 -9.25
C ILE A 84 12.78 -5.62 -9.60
N LEU A 85 12.09 -4.83 -10.41
CA LEU A 85 12.51 -3.47 -10.77
C LEU A 85 12.71 -2.58 -9.55
N LEU A 86 11.83 -2.64 -8.56
CA LEU A 86 11.96 -1.88 -7.31
C LEU A 86 13.16 -2.31 -6.44
N LEU A 87 13.63 -3.56 -6.57
CA LEU A 87 14.81 -4.05 -5.84
C LEU A 87 16.13 -3.60 -6.50
N LEU A 88 16.14 -3.34 -7.81
CA LEU A 88 17.32 -2.92 -8.56
C LEU A 88 17.82 -1.53 -8.13
N LYS A 89 19.15 -1.40 -7.94
CA LYS A 89 19.82 -0.14 -7.53
C LYS A 89 19.79 0.96 -8.61
N GLY A 90 19.17 0.74 -9.76
CA GLY A 90 19.10 1.66 -10.91
C GLY A 90 17.70 1.89 -11.48
N TYR A 91 16.64 1.61 -10.72
CA TYR A 91 15.24 1.67 -11.19
C TYR A 91 14.78 3.08 -11.68
N ASN A 92 15.50 4.14 -11.32
CA ASN A 92 15.22 5.51 -11.77
C ASN A 92 15.68 5.78 -13.21
N ARG A 93 16.42 4.88 -13.85
CA ARG A 93 16.82 5.03 -15.26
C ARG A 93 15.59 4.92 -16.18
N LEU A 94 15.68 5.53 -17.35
CA LEU A 94 14.60 5.54 -18.34
C LEU A 94 14.13 4.12 -18.72
N LEU A 95 15.07 3.19 -18.92
CA LEU A 95 14.76 1.82 -19.35
C LEU A 95 13.92 1.04 -18.31
N PRO A 96 14.34 0.91 -17.02
CA PRO A 96 13.50 0.34 -15.97
C PRO A 96 12.10 0.95 -15.86
N ARG A 97 11.97 2.27 -16.04
CA ARG A 97 10.67 2.95 -16.01
C ARG A 97 9.80 2.63 -17.20
N TYR A 98 10.41 2.54 -18.38
CA TYR A 98 9.70 2.11 -19.59
C TYR A 98 9.17 0.69 -19.41
N ILE A 99 10.00 -0.24 -18.92
CA ILE A 99 9.57 -1.61 -18.61
C ILE A 99 8.47 -1.62 -17.55
N ALA A 100 8.61 -0.82 -16.48
CA ALA A 100 7.60 -0.69 -15.45
C ALA A 100 6.26 -0.19 -16.01
N ALA A 101 6.27 0.82 -16.88
CA ALA A 101 5.07 1.35 -17.52
C ALA A 101 4.39 0.29 -18.38
N VAL A 102 5.14 -0.40 -19.25
CA VAL A 102 4.60 -1.43 -20.15
C VAL A 102 4.04 -2.61 -19.37
N ALA A 103 4.83 -3.18 -18.44
CA ALA A 103 4.41 -4.33 -17.64
C ALA A 103 3.25 -3.98 -16.70
N GLY A 104 3.30 -2.80 -16.07
CA GLY A 104 2.23 -2.32 -15.21
C GLY A 104 0.92 -2.08 -15.97
N MET A 105 0.97 -1.42 -17.13
CA MET A 105 -0.20 -1.20 -17.98
C MET A 105 -0.81 -2.53 -18.43
N MET A 106 0.01 -3.50 -18.87
CA MET A 106 -0.45 -4.84 -19.23
C MET A 106 -1.20 -5.50 -18.08
N GLY A 107 -0.61 -5.52 -16.87
CA GLY A 107 -1.24 -6.09 -15.68
C GLY A 107 -2.55 -5.40 -15.30
N LEU A 108 -2.59 -4.07 -15.37
CA LEU A 108 -3.79 -3.27 -15.07
C LEU A 108 -4.92 -3.54 -16.06
N VAL A 109 -4.63 -3.53 -17.36
CA VAL A 109 -5.63 -3.81 -18.40
C VAL A 109 -6.24 -5.19 -18.17
N VAL A 110 -5.40 -6.22 -17.97
CA VAL A 110 -5.87 -7.59 -17.75
C VAL A 110 -6.70 -7.71 -16.47
N GLY A 111 -6.26 -7.10 -15.37
CA GLY A 111 -6.98 -7.15 -14.09
C GLY A 111 -8.30 -6.39 -14.10
N LEU A 112 -8.34 -5.23 -14.73
CA LEU A 112 -9.58 -4.47 -14.93
C LEU A 112 -10.52 -5.25 -15.85
N THR A 113 -10.04 -5.80 -16.97
CA THR A 113 -10.87 -6.62 -17.87
C THR A 113 -11.45 -7.84 -17.15
N GLN A 114 -10.68 -8.52 -16.30
CA GLN A 114 -11.18 -9.62 -15.48
C GLN A 114 -12.30 -9.16 -14.53
N ASN A 115 -12.10 -8.03 -13.84
CA ASN A 115 -13.11 -7.47 -12.94
C ASN A 115 -14.38 -7.05 -13.68
N PHE A 116 -14.24 -6.38 -14.83
CA PHE A 116 -15.37 -6.00 -15.68
C PHE A 116 -16.14 -7.21 -16.20
N ASN A 117 -15.44 -8.28 -16.60
CA ASN A 117 -16.10 -9.51 -17.04
C ASN A 117 -16.92 -10.18 -15.92
N HIS A 118 -16.44 -10.11 -14.68
CA HIS A 118 -17.22 -10.58 -13.52
C HIS A 118 -18.44 -9.70 -13.25
N ILE A 119 -18.28 -8.37 -13.25
CA ILE A 119 -19.41 -7.44 -13.08
C ILE A 119 -20.46 -7.64 -14.19
N LYS A 120 -20.01 -7.89 -15.42
CA LYS A 120 -20.90 -8.20 -16.55
C LYS A 120 -21.75 -9.46 -16.30
N LYS A 121 -21.16 -10.51 -15.73
CA LYS A 121 -21.90 -11.74 -15.35
C LYS A 121 -22.91 -11.48 -14.23
N MET A 122 -22.53 -10.69 -13.22
CA MET A 122 -23.44 -10.29 -12.14
C MET A 122 -24.65 -9.52 -12.69
N ASN A 123 -24.43 -8.59 -13.62
CA ASN A 123 -25.50 -7.83 -14.28
C ASN A 123 -26.39 -8.69 -15.18
N ALA A 124 -25.88 -9.81 -15.69
CA ALA A 124 -26.65 -10.78 -16.48
C ALA A 124 -27.52 -11.71 -15.61
N GLY A 125 -27.48 -11.56 -14.28
CA GLY A 125 -28.23 -12.41 -13.35
C GLY A 125 -27.50 -13.69 -12.92
N GLU A 126 -26.28 -13.92 -13.40
CA GLU A 126 -25.42 -15.04 -12.99
C GLU A 126 -24.64 -14.69 -11.72
N PHE A 127 -25.35 -14.27 -10.67
CA PHE A 127 -24.72 -13.88 -9.41
C PHE A 127 -24.34 -15.12 -8.60
N ASP A 128 -23.04 -15.35 -8.45
CA ASP A 128 -22.50 -16.38 -7.58
C ASP A 128 -22.11 -15.77 -6.23
N TRP A 129 -22.72 -16.26 -5.14
CA TRP A 129 -22.40 -15.85 -3.77
C TRP A 129 -20.97 -16.23 -3.37
N SER A 130 -20.35 -17.19 -4.06
CA SER A 130 -18.94 -17.50 -3.92
C SER A 130 -18.03 -16.34 -4.35
N ALA A 131 -18.54 -15.39 -5.16
CA ALA A 131 -17.77 -14.27 -5.68
C ALA A 131 -17.26 -13.31 -4.61
N VAL A 132 -17.89 -13.30 -3.42
CA VAL A 132 -17.47 -12.46 -2.28
C VAL A 132 -16.36 -13.12 -1.45
N SER A 133 -16.06 -14.41 -1.68
CA SER A 133 -15.00 -15.11 -0.97
C SER A 133 -13.62 -14.56 -1.33
N ILE A 134 -12.72 -14.47 -0.35
CA ILE A 134 -11.36 -13.96 -0.55
C ILE A 134 -10.53 -14.84 -1.51
N GLY A 135 -10.89 -16.11 -1.64
CA GLY A 135 -10.26 -17.05 -2.58
C GLY A 135 -10.81 -16.96 -4.01
N HIS A 136 -11.82 -16.13 -4.24
CA HIS A 136 -12.45 -16.03 -5.56
C HIS A 136 -11.58 -15.21 -6.53
N PRO A 137 -11.44 -15.63 -7.80
CA PRO A 137 -10.56 -14.96 -8.77
C PRO A 137 -10.84 -13.46 -8.95
N TRP A 138 -12.09 -13.03 -8.79
CA TRP A 138 -12.50 -11.63 -8.85
C TRP A 138 -11.85 -10.78 -7.73
N VAL A 139 -11.93 -11.23 -6.48
CA VAL A 139 -11.35 -10.50 -5.33
C VAL A 139 -9.84 -10.46 -5.43
N LEU A 140 -9.22 -11.60 -5.75
CA LEU A 140 -7.77 -11.71 -5.96
C LEU A 140 -7.27 -10.79 -7.07
N SER A 141 -8.00 -10.69 -8.19
CA SER A 141 -7.69 -9.77 -9.28
C SER A 141 -7.83 -8.31 -8.85
N GLY A 142 -8.87 -7.96 -8.10
CA GLY A 142 -9.01 -6.62 -7.50
C GLY A 142 -7.82 -6.25 -6.61
N LEU A 143 -7.41 -7.16 -5.71
CA LEU A 143 -6.24 -6.96 -4.84
C LEU A 143 -4.94 -6.82 -5.64
N ALA A 144 -4.77 -7.62 -6.69
CA ALA A 144 -3.61 -7.52 -7.58
C ALA A 144 -3.57 -6.18 -8.32
N VAL A 145 -4.71 -5.66 -8.79
CA VAL A 145 -4.81 -4.33 -9.40
C VAL A 145 -4.38 -3.25 -8.41
N LEU A 146 -4.86 -3.30 -7.16
CA LEU A 146 -4.44 -2.34 -6.12
C LEU A 146 -2.93 -2.39 -5.87
N ALA A 147 -2.35 -3.60 -5.80
CA ALA A 147 -0.91 -3.78 -5.64
C ALA A 147 -0.10 -3.26 -6.85
N LEU A 148 -0.57 -3.49 -8.09
CA LEU A 148 0.05 -2.97 -9.30
C LEU A 148 0.06 -1.44 -9.31
N VAL A 149 -1.07 -0.81 -8.99
CA VAL A 149 -1.17 0.65 -8.88
C VAL A 149 -0.20 1.18 -7.82
N TRP A 150 -0.17 0.56 -6.64
CA TRP A 150 0.75 0.95 -5.57
C TRP A 150 2.22 0.89 -6.01
N GLN A 151 2.64 -0.20 -6.65
CA GLN A 151 4.01 -0.35 -7.13
C GLN A 151 4.37 0.69 -8.20
N LEU A 152 3.45 0.99 -9.12
CA LEU A 152 3.65 2.05 -10.12
C LEU A 152 3.85 3.41 -9.44
N PHE A 153 3.00 3.77 -8.46
CA PHE A 153 3.21 5.00 -7.68
C PHE A 153 4.58 5.01 -7.01
N LEU A 154 5.02 3.91 -6.38
CA LEU A 154 6.36 3.84 -5.79
C LEU A 154 7.49 4.03 -6.81
N ILE A 155 7.35 3.55 -8.04
CA ILE A 155 8.36 3.70 -9.09
C ILE A 155 8.43 5.14 -9.60
N PHE A 156 7.29 5.82 -9.76
CA PHE A 156 7.22 7.15 -10.37
C PHE A 156 7.27 8.32 -9.36
N ASP A 157 6.81 8.14 -8.12
CA ASP A 157 6.71 9.24 -7.14
C ASP A 157 8.05 9.51 -6.41
N VAL A 158 8.93 8.51 -6.30
CA VAL A 158 10.24 8.68 -5.65
C VAL A 158 11.16 9.68 -6.38
N ASP A 159 10.86 9.97 -7.64
CA ASP A 159 11.63 10.94 -8.41
C ASP A 159 11.39 12.39 -7.98
N ARG A 160 10.16 12.72 -7.57
CA ARG A 160 9.84 14.07 -7.07
C ARG A 160 10.52 14.35 -5.73
N ALA A 161 10.81 13.33 -4.94
CA ALA A 161 11.56 13.47 -3.69
C ALA A 161 13.07 13.62 -3.93
N SER A 162 13.60 13.05 -5.02
CA SER A 162 15.02 13.14 -5.39
C SER A 162 15.33 14.46 -6.10
N ALA A 163 14.46 14.91 -7.01
CA ALA A 163 14.60 16.19 -7.70
C ALA A 163 14.39 17.41 -6.78
N ARG A 164 13.66 17.26 -5.66
CA ARG A 164 13.51 18.32 -4.63
C ARG A 164 14.70 18.45 -3.69
N ARG A 165 15.67 17.53 -3.74
CA ARG A 165 16.87 17.53 -2.90
C ARG A 165 18.16 17.87 -3.66
N ALA A 166 18.06 18.09 -4.97
CA ALA A 166 19.14 18.56 -5.85
C ALA A 166 18.93 20.04 -6.14
#